data_AF-A0A351TR50-F1
#
_entry.id   AF-A0A351TR50-F1
#
_cell.length_a   1.000
_cell.length_b   1.000
_cell.length_c   1.000
_cell.angle_alpha   90.00
_cell.angle_beta   90.00
_cell.angle_gamma   90.00
#
_symmetry.space_group_name_H-M   'P 1'
#
loop_
_entity.id
_entity.type
_entity.pdbx_description
1 polymer ?
#
loop_
_entity_poly.entity_id
_entity_poly.type
_entity_poly.pdbx_seq_one_letter_code
_entity_poly.pdbx_strand_id
1 'polypeptide(L)'
;MEFGDPDDNRTGDAMESEETKAGQVRRKIGIGCRVGRLQVEEATGLRKNGYTVWRCRCSCGGEILLDTRCLQRGTVTDCGCISKVKPGQRDITGMRFGRLTALESTGEMMYESAVWKCMCECGNVINVPLRQLTLGYRKSCGCLGHPARKDYIGRRFGRLTVTEYAGKCGGMHQWKCVCDCGRETIVGQTRLQTGKTKSCGCLQSEIYRKNLKLIDGTSVTILEAGKNHGLISSNTSGHTGVYRDKKRSKWVAQITFKGKTYYLGAYDDKTEAVRARERGEEMHEDFLERYYADITKSNKEV
;
A
#
# COMPACT_ATOMS: atom_id res chain seq x y z
N MET A 1 -5.22 -2.22 66.46
CA MET A 1 -6.69 -2.07 66.36
C MET A 1 -7.18 -3.30 65.65
N GLU A 2 -7.76 -4.18 66.44
CA GLU A 2 -8.31 -5.48 66.09
C GLU A 2 -9.62 -5.37 65.30
N PHE A 3 -10.12 -6.55 64.91
CA PHE A 3 -11.48 -6.93 64.51
C PHE A 3 -11.82 -6.66 63.04
N GLY A 4 -12.26 -7.61 62.22
CA GLY A 4 -12.63 -9.01 62.39
C GLY A 4 -13.55 -9.41 61.22
N ASP A 5 -13.31 -10.56 60.58
CA ASP A 5 -14.40 -11.41 60.05
C ASP A 5 -15.08 -12.08 61.28
N PRO A 6 -16.33 -12.62 61.27
CA PRO A 6 -16.97 -13.41 60.19
C PRO A 6 -18.54 -13.40 60.20
N ASP A 7 -19.11 -14.46 59.64
CA ASP A 7 -20.51 -14.98 59.68
C ASP A 7 -21.46 -14.49 58.59
N ASP A 8 -21.96 -15.35 57.69
CA ASP A 8 -22.73 -16.62 57.79
C ASP A 8 -24.15 -16.30 57.31
N ASN A 9 -24.55 -16.84 56.16
CA ASN A 9 -25.94 -17.22 56.00
C ASN A 9 -26.09 -18.42 55.07
N ARG A 10 -26.40 -19.54 55.71
CA ARG A 10 -27.06 -20.74 55.21
C ARG A 10 -28.40 -20.42 54.54
N THR A 11 -28.71 -21.14 53.46
CA THR A 11 -29.92 -21.95 53.18
C THR A 11 -29.81 -22.37 51.70
N GLY A 12 -29.77 -23.64 51.33
CA GLY A 12 -30.80 -24.63 51.64
C GLY A 12 -31.89 -24.50 50.58
N ASP A 13 -31.76 -25.22 49.47
CA ASP A 13 -32.83 -26.09 48.94
C ASP A 13 -32.39 -26.75 47.63
N ALA A 14 -32.09 -28.04 47.76
CA ALA A 14 -32.24 -28.98 46.67
C ALA A 14 -33.72 -29.07 46.34
N MET A 15 -34.09 -28.75 45.11
CA MET A 15 -35.36 -29.17 44.55
C MET A 15 -35.07 -30.00 43.30
N GLU A 16 -34.90 -31.30 43.54
CA GLU A 16 -35.32 -32.31 42.59
C GLU A 16 -36.72 -31.93 42.11
N SER A 17 -36.86 -31.70 40.81
CA SER A 17 -38.16 -31.78 40.14
C SER A 17 -38.02 -32.75 38.98
N GLU A 18 -38.36 -33.97 39.36
CA GLU A 18 -38.98 -35.01 38.58
C GLU A 18 -39.58 -34.59 37.23
N GLU A 19 -39.24 -35.41 36.25
CA GLU A 19 -40.15 -35.94 35.25
C GLU A 19 -40.98 -34.94 34.43
N THR A 20 -40.53 -34.76 33.19
CA THR A 20 -41.48 -34.79 32.07
C THR A 20 -40.92 -35.69 30.96
N LYS A 21 -41.16 -37.00 31.11
CA LYS A 21 -41.11 -37.96 30.00
C LYS A 21 -42.27 -37.63 29.04
N ALA A 22 -42.08 -36.64 28.18
CA ALA A 22 -42.89 -36.52 26.98
C ALA A 22 -42.44 -37.62 26.00
N GLY A 23 -43.25 -38.67 25.88
CA GLY A 23 -43.09 -39.71 24.87
C GLY A 23 -43.13 -39.13 23.46
N GLN A 24 -41.96 -38.76 22.94
CA GLN A 24 -41.82 -38.42 21.52
C GLN A 24 -41.91 -39.71 20.70
N VAL A 25 -42.99 -39.83 19.93
CA VAL A 25 -43.11 -40.79 18.82
C VAL A 25 -41.84 -40.69 17.98
N ARG A 26 -40.98 -41.72 18.06
CA ARG A 26 -39.68 -41.71 17.37
C ARG A 26 -39.93 -41.71 15.86
N ARG A 27 -39.67 -40.57 15.22
CA ARG A 27 -39.78 -40.43 13.76
C ARG A 27 -38.96 -41.52 13.05
N LYS A 28 -39.56 -42.21 12.09
CA LYS A 28 -38.86 -43.21 11.27
C LYS A 28 -37.93 -42.46 10.31
N ILE A 29 -36.62 -42.70 10.44
CA ILE A 29 -35.61 -42.13 9.55
C ILE A 29 -35.52 -43.00 8.30
N GLY A 30 -35.54 -42.36 7.14
CA GLY A 30 -35.40 -43.00 5.83
C GLY A 30 -34.79 -42.03 4.82
N ILE A 31 -34.51 -42.54 3.62
CA ILE A 31 -33.99 -41.75 2.51
C ILE A 31 -34.94 -40.60 2.20
N GLY A 32 -34.40 -39.40 1.99
CA GLY A 32 -35.15 -38.15 1.77
C GLY A 32 -35.58 -37.44 3.06
N CYS A 33 -35.40 -38.04 4.24
CA CYS A 33 -35.73 -37.39 5.50
C CYS A 33 -34.90 -36.12 5.71
N ARG A 34 -35.55 -35.01 6.09
CA ARG A 34 -34.90 -33.72 6.33
C ARG A 34 -34.82 -33.40 7.81
N VAL A 35 -33.62 -33.01 8.26
CA VAL A 35 -33.34 -32.56 9.62
C VAL A 35 -32.56 -31.25 9.52
N GLY A 36 -33.25 -30.14 9.74
CA GLY A 36 -32.69 -28.81 9.50
C GLY A 36 -32.27 -28.63 8.04
N ARG A 37 -30.97 -28.40 7.81
CA ARG A 37 -30.32 -28.23 6.51
C ARG A 37 -29.79 -29.53 5.90
N LEU A 38 -29.98 -30.66 6.57
CA LEU A 38 -29.53 -31.99 6.15
C LEU A 38 -30.67 -32.78 5.51
N GLN A 39 -30.37 -33.47 4.41
CA GLN A 39 -31.22 -34.47 3.79
C GLN A 39 -30.51 -35.82 3.80
N VAL A 40 -31.18 -36.85 4.29
CA VAL A 40 -30.68 -38.23 4.27
C VAL A 40 -30.66 -38.73 2.84
N GLU A 41 -29.51 -39.17 2.34
CA GLU A 41 -29.37 -39.70 0.97
C GLU A 41 -29.33 -41.22 0.95
N GLU A 42 -28.54 -41.84 1.82
CA GLU A 42 -28.40 -43.30 1.85
C GLU A 42 -28.01 -43.86 3.22
N ALA A 43 -28.26 -45.16 3.42
CA ALA A 43 -27.77 -45.91 4.57
C ALA A 43 -26.37 -46.46 4.24
N THR A 44 -25.36 -46.13 5.05
CA THR A 44 -23.96 -46.50 4.77
C THR A 44 -23.60 -47.96 5.10
N GLY A 45 -24.58 -48.77 5.52
CA GLY A 45 -24.38 -50.14 6.03
C GLY A 45 -23.69 -50.21 7.40
N LEU A 46 -23.01 -49.14 7.83
CA LEU A 46 -22.33 -49.03 9.11
C LEU A 46 -23.32 -48.90 10.26
N ARG A 47 -22.98 -49.50 11.41
CA ARG A 47 -23.71 -49.33 12.66
C ARG A 47 -22.82 -48.74 13.74
N LYS A 48 -23.35 -47.74 14.45
CA LYS A 48 -22.70 -47.10 15.61
C LYS A 48 -23.60 -47.26 16.83
N ASN A 49 -23.09 -47.91 17.88
CA ASN A 49 -23.86 -48.21 19.10
C ASN A 49 -25.22 -48.88 18.82
N GLY A 50 -25.30 -49.75 17.82
CA GLY A 50 -26.52 -50.43 17.39
C GLY A 50 -27.43 -49.65 16.43
N TYR A 51 -27.14 -48.38 16.12
CA TYR A 51 -27.92 -47.56 15.18
C TYR A 51 -27.28 -47.50 13.80
N THR A 52 -28.10 -47.56 12.76
CA THR A 52 -27.67 -47.35 11.36
C THR A 52 -27.07 -45.95 11.20
N VAL A 53 -25.92 -45.87 10.53
CA VAL A 53 -25.27 -44.62 10.13
C VAL A 53 -25.73 -44.25 8.72
N TRP A 54 -26.15 -43.01 8.56
CA TRP A 54 -26.69 -42.45 7.33
C TRP A 54 -25.75 -41.41 6.76
N ARG A 55 -25.59 -41.41 5.43
CA ARG A 55 -24.96 -40.30 4.72
C ARG A 55 -26.00 -39.22 4.49
N CYS A 56 -25.71 -38.03 4.98
CA CYS A 56 -26.59 -36.88 4.88
C CYS A 56 -25.91 -35.79 4.07
N ARG A 57 -26.62 -35.27 3.06
CA ARG A 57 -26.17 -34.12 2.28
C ARG A 57 -26.74 -32.84 2.86
N CYS A 58 -25.89 -31.85 3.05
CA CYS A 58 -26.28 -30.53 3.51
C CYS A 58 -26.59 -29.61 2.34
N SER A 59 -27.48 -28.64 2.55
CA SER A 59 -27.77 -27.57 1.58
C SER A 59 -26.56 -26.73 1.13
N CYS A 60 -25.42 -26.79 1.83
CA CYS A 60 -24.17 -26.16 1.39
C CYS A 60 -23.32 -27.05 0.46
N GLY A 61 -23.82 -28.22 0.08
CA GLY A 61 -23.10 -29.22 -0.73
C GLY A 61 -22.12 -30.11 0.05
N GLY A 62 -21.98 -29.93 1.37
CA GLY A 62 -21.13 -30.76 2.21
C GLY A 62 -21.85 -32.02 2.70
N GLU A 63 -21.08 -33.06 3.03
CA GLU A 63 -21.60 -34.35 3.48
C GLU A 63 -21.21 -34.63 4.95
N ILE A 64 -22.10 -35.29 5.67
CA ILE A 64 -21.91 -35.66 7.08
C ILE A 64 -22.49 -37.04 7.35
N LEU A 65 -21.82 -37.80 8.21
CA LEU A 65 -22.28 -39.10 8.69
C LEU A 65 -22.96 -38.96 10.05
N LEU A 66 -24.23 -39.36 10.13
CA LEU A 66 -25.02 -39.29 11.36
C LEU A 66 -25.74 -40.62 11.62
N ASP A 67 -25.79 -41.04 12.88
CA ASP A 67 -26.58 -42.21 13.26
C ASP A 67 -28.09 -41.90 13.37
N THR A 68 -28.93 -42.94 13.29
CA THR A 68 -30.39 -42.82 13.40
C THR A 68 -30.82 -42.06 14.66
N ARG A 69 -30.09 -42.21 15.77
CA ARG A 69 -30.42 -41.56 17.05
C ARG A 69 -30.22 -40.04 16.96
N CYS A 70 -29.12 -39.57 16.38
CA CYS A 70 -28.86 -38.15 16.14
C CYS A 70 -29.90 -37.51 15.22
N LEU A 71 -30.29 -38.22 14.15
CA LEU A 71 -31.31 -37.75 13.22
C LEU A 71 -32.70 -37.67 13.86
N GLN A 72 -33.08 -38.67 14.68
CA GLN A 72 -34.35 -38.68 15.40
C GLN A 72 -34.47 -37.56 16.42
N ARG A 73 -33.38 -37.28 17.15
CA ARG A 73 -33.35 -36.22 18.17
C ARG A 73 -33.16 -34.83 17.58
N GLY A 74 -32.73 -34.72 16.31
CA GLY A 74 -32.43 -33.44 15.68
C GLY A 74 -31.26 -32.70 16.30
N THR A 75 -30.34 -33.40 16.99
CA THR A 75 -29.20 -32.78 17.69
C THR A 75 -28.17 -32.17 16.74
N VAL A 76 -28.18 -32.59 15.46
CA VAL A 76 -27.32 -32.07 14.40
C VAL A 76 -28.22 -31.67 13.24
N THR A 77 -28.17 -30.40 12.85
CA THR A 77 -29.09 -29.81 11.86
C THR A 77 -28.37 -29.30 10.61
N ASP A 78 -27.04 -29.33 10.57
CA ASP A 78 -26.23 -29.02 9.40
C ASP A 78 -24.94 -29.84 9.39
N CYS A 79 -24.21 -29.85 8.27
CA CYS A 79 -22.99 -30.67 8.17
C CYS A 79 -21.79 -30.09 8.93
N GLY A 80 -21.96 -29.05 9.74
CA GLY A 80 -20.86 -28.26 10.31
C GLY A 80 -20.49 -27.06 9.45
N CYS A 81 -21.43 -26.57 8.64
CA CYS A 81 -21.31 -25.33 7.88
C CYS A 81 -21.74 -24.11 8.70
N ILE A 82 -22.56 -24.33 9.72
CA ILE A 82 -22.93 -23.34 10.73
C ILE A 82 -22.49 -23.83 12.11
N SER A 83 -22.81 -25.07 12.45
CA SER A 83 -22.51 -25.65 13.76
C SER A 83 -21.09 -26.21 13.87
N LYS A 84 -20.63 -26.45 15.11
CA LYS A 84 -19.36 -27.11 15.38
C LYS A 84 -19.47 -28.61 15.07
N VAL A 85 -18.44 -29.19 14.45
CA VAL A 85 -18.36 -30.64 14.17
C VAL A 85 -17.05 -31.20 14.68
N LYS A 86 -17.06 -32.47 15.09
CA LYS A 86 -15.84 -33.19 15.48
C LYS A 86 -14.96 -33.47 14.25
N PRO A 87 -13.63 -33.58 14.41
CA PRO A 87 -12.73 -33.99 13.33
C PRO A 87 -13.21 -35.29 12.67
N GLY A 88 -13.26 -35.31 11.33
CA GLY A 88 -13.70 -36.47 10.54
C GLY A 88 -15.22 -36.68 10.44
N GLN A 89 -16.04 -35.85 11.09
CA GLN A 89 -17.50 -35.99 11.00
C GLN A 89 -18.06 -35.38 9.70
N ARG A 90 -17.52 -34.23 9.28
CA ARG A 90 -17.81 -33.60 7.99
C ARG A 90 -16.73 -33.95 7.00
N ASP A 91 -17.12 -34.34 5.80
CA ASP A 91 -16.19 -34.50 4.67
C ASP A 91 -16.47 -33.42 3.62
N ILE A 92 -15.42 -32.70 3.23
CA ILE A 92 -15.44 -31.70 2.16
C ILE A 92 -14.36 -31.97 1.10
N THR A 93 -13.79 -33.17 1.08
CA THR A 93 -12.78 -33.57 0.09
C THR A 93 -13.28 -33.33 -1.33
N GLY A 94 -12.46 -32.68 -2.15
CA GLY A 94 -12.79 -32.31 -3.53
C GLY A 94 -13.66 -31.06 -3.69
N MET A 95 -14.20 -30.49 -2.60
CA MET A 95 -14.99 -29.26 -2.69
C MET A 95 -14.12 -28.04 -3.01
N ARG A 96 -14.65 -27.15 -3.86
CA ARG A 96 -13.99 -25.90 -4.27
C ARG A 96 -14.52 -24.69 -3.49
N PHE A 97 -13.60 -23.87 -2.99
CA PHE A 97 -13.85 -22.62 -2.28
C PHE A 97 -13.05 -21.50 -2.96
N GLY A 98 -13.64 -20.88 -3.98
CA GLY A 98 -12.90 -19.98 -4.87
C GLY A 98 -11.81 -20.72 -5.64
N ARG A 99 -10.55 -20.32 -5.46
CA ARG A 99 -9.37 -20.97 -6.04
C ARG A 99 -8.80 -22.12 -5.20
N LEU A 100 -9.43 -22.45 -4.07
CA LEU A 100 -8.97 -23.52 -3.18
C LEU A 100 -9.80 -24.78 -3.40
N THR A 101 -9.14 -25.93 -3.48
CA THR A 101 -9.77 -27.25 -3.48
C THR A 101 -9.34 -27.98 -2.21
N ALA A 102 -10.29 -28.44 -1.41
CA ALA A 102 -10.00 -29.20 -0.20
C ALA A 102 -9.49 -30.61 -0.56
N LEU A 103 -8.35 -31.00 0.01
CA LEU A 103 -7.71 -32.29 -0.23
C LEU A 103 -8.02 -33.29 0.88
N GLU A 104 -7.70 -32.94 2.12
CA GLU A 104 -7.86 -33.83 3.27
C GLU A 104 -7.98 -33.04 4.58
N SER A 105 -8.62 -33.64 5.58
CA SER A 105 -8.65 -33.12 6.94
C SER A 105 -7.30 -33.38 7.62
N THR A 106 -6.68 -32.38 8.23
CA THR A 106 -5.40 -32.56 8.95
C THR A 106 -5.57 -33.24 10.31
N GLY A 107 -6.81 -33.38 10.79
CA GLY A 107 -7.12 -33.88 12.13
C GLY A 107 -6.91 -32.85 13.24
N GLU A 108 -6.33 -31.68 12.91
CA GLU A 108 -6.10 -30.58 13.83
C GLU A 108 -7.32 -29.66 13.93
N MET A 109 -7.43 -29.00 15.09
CA MET A 109 -8.44 -27.99 15.36
C MET A 109 -7.76 -26.64 15.59
N MET A 110 -8.21 -25.62 14.88
CA MET A 110 -7.74 -24.24 15.04
C MET A 110 -8.92 -23.32 15.25
N TYR A 111 -8.91 -22.53 16.33
CA TYR A 111 -10.03 -21.67 16.75
C TYR A 111 -11.37 -22.42 16.73
N GLU A 112 -11.39 -23.62 17.32
CA GLU A 112 -12.56 -24.50 17.39
C GLU A 112 -13.11 -24.96 16.03
N SER A 113 -12.32 -24.89 14.96
CA SER A 113 -12.69 -25.31 13.62
C SER A 113 -11.70 -26.34 13.08
N ALA A 114 -12.22 -27.40 12.46
CA ALA A 114 -11.39 -28.43 11.82
C ALA A 114 -10.53 -27.79 10.71
N VAL A 115 -9.24 -28.11 10.71
CA VAL A 115 -8.28 -27.60 9.72
C VAL A 115 -8.22 -28.55 8.54
N TRP A 116 -8.31 -27.98 7.34
CA TRP A 116 -8.26 -28.70 6.08
C TRP A 116 -7.04 -28.28 5.27
N LYS A 117 -6.36 -29.26 4.71
CA LYS A 117 -5.32 -29.04 3.72
C LYS A 117 -5.98 -28.76 2.38
N CYS A 118 -5.65 -27.63 1.77
CA CYS A 118 -6.26 -27.17 0.53
C CYS A 118 -5.19 -26.87 -0.52
N MET A 119 -5.43 -27.27 -1.76
CA MET A 119 -4.62 -26.90 -2.91
C MET A 119 -5.20 -25.66 -3.59
N CYS A 120 -4.36 -24.66 -3.82
CA CYS A 120 -4.72 -23.48 -4.58
C CYS A 120 -4.43 -23.68 -6.07
N GLU A 121 -5.23 -23.06 -6.94
CA GLU A 121 -5.01 -23.08 -8.41
C GLU A 121 -3.63 -22.55 -8.84
N CYS A 122 -2.95 -21.76 -8.00
CA CYS A 122 -1.57 -21.32 -8.25
C CYS A 122 -0.50 -22.38 -7.89
N GLY A 123 -0.89 -23.57 -7.46
CA GLY A 123 0.00 -24.66 -7.07
C GLY A 123 0.36 -24.71 -5.59
N ASN A 124 0.08 -23.65 -4.82
CA ASN A 124 0.40 -23.61 -3.38
C ASN A 124 -0.60 -24.45 -2.55
N VAL A 125 -0.07 -25.22 -1.60
CA VAL A 125 -0.86 -25.96 -0.60
C VAL A 125 -0.86 -25.19 0.71
N ILE A 126 -2.02 -25.07 1.35
CA ILE A 126 -2.22 -24.33 2.59
C ILE A 126 -3.14 -25.08 3.55
N ASN A 127 -3.01 -24.81 4.84
CA ASN A 127 -3.95 -25.29 5.86
C ASN A 127 -4.95 -24.17 6.17
N VAL A 128 -6.25 -24.47 6.07
CA VAL A 128 -7.33 -23.49 6.26
C VAL A 128 -8.40 -24.05 7.19
N PRO A 129 -8.84 -23.29 8.22
CA PRO A 129 -9.99 -23.68 9.02
C PRO A 129 -11.28 -23.75 8.18
N LEU A 130 -12.06 -24.82 8.37
CA LEU A 130 -13.32 -25.08 7.69
C LEU A 130 -14.30 -23.88 7.73
N ARG A 131 -14.34 -23.17 8.85
CA ARG A 131 -15.18 -21.98 9.03
C ARG A 131 -14.82 -20.88 8.03
N GLN A 132 -13.53 -20.67 7.75
CA GLN A 132 -13.09 -19.63 6.80
C GLN A 132 -13.40 -20.00 5.34
N LEU A 133 -13.35 -21.30 5.01
CA LEU A 133 -13.76 -21.81 3.70
C LEU A 133 -15.27 -21.63 3.49
N THR A 134 -16.06 -22.06 4.48
CA THR A 134 -17.53 -22.06 4.40
C THR A 134 -18.10 -20.63 4.39
N LEU A 135 -17.57 -19.71 5.21
CA LEU A 135 -18.00 -18.31 5.23
C LEU A 135 -17.43 -17.49 4.06
N GLY A 136 -16.54 -18.08 3.24
CA GLY A 136 -15.95 -17.42 2.08
C GLY A 136 -14.92 -16.34 2.41
N TYR A 137 -14.40 -16.27 3.64
CA TYR A 137 -13.31 -15.36 3.99
C TYR A 137 -11.99 -15.77 3.33
N ARG A 138 -11.78 -17.08 3.14
CA ARG A 138 -10.60 -17.62 2.46
C ARG A 138 -10.98 -18.24 1.13
N LYS A 139 -10.60 -17.58 0.03
CA LYS A 139 -10.88 -18.01 -1.36
C LYS A 139 -9.62 -18.33 -2.19
N SER A 140 -8.43 -18.16 -1.61
CA SER A 140 -7.13 -18.46 -2.25
C SER A 140 -6.05 -18.62 -1.20
N CYS A 141 -4.83 -18.99 -1.60
CA CYS A 141 -3.66 -18.99 -0.70
C CYS A 141 -3.13 -17.60 -0.34
N GLY A 142 -3.83 -16.52 -0.70
CA GLY A 142 -3.32 -15.15 -0.63
C GLY A 142 -2.80 -14.64 -1.99
N CYS A 143 -2.74 -15.50 -3.01
CA CYS A 143 -2.33 -15.10 -4.36
C CYS A 143 -3.32 -14.11 -5.03
N LEU A 144 -4.56 -14.01 -4.56
CA LEU A 144 -5.48 -12.97 -5.02
C LEU A 144 -5.07 -11.57 -4.54
N GLY A 145 -4.39 -11.45 -3.39
CA GLY A 145 -3.90 -10.19 -2.83
C GLY A 145 -2.48 -9.81 -3.25
N HIS A 146 -1.74 -10.75 -3.84
CA HIS A 146 -0.40 -10.54 -4.38
C HIS A 146 -0.44 -10.81 -5.88
N PRO A 147 -0.85 -9.83 -6.71
CA PRO A 147 -0.74 -9.99 -8.15
C PRO A 147 0.69 -10.36 -8.50
N ALA A 148 0.85 -11.21 -9.52
CA ALA A 148 2.15 -11.63 -10.01
C ALA A 148 3.06 -10.40 -10.18
N ARG A 149 4.32 -10.53 -9.74
CA ARG A 149 5.31 -9.48 -9.82
C ARG A 149 5.32 -8.93 -11.25
N LYS A 150 4.89 -7.69 -11.42
CA LYS A 150 4.85 -7.04 -12.74
C LYS A 150 6.28 -6.94 -13.27
N ASP A 151 6.53 -7.56 -14.41
CA ASP A 151 7.78 -7.38 -15.13
C ASP A 151 7.70 -6.07 -15.92
N TYR A 152 8.68 -5.20 -15.68
CA TYR A 152 8.81 -3.93 -16.37
C TYR A 152 9.94 -3.94 -17.40
N ILE A 153 10.71 -5.03 -17.55
CA ILE A 153 11.79 -5.11 -18.53
C ILE A 153 11.26 -4.75 -19.92
N GLY A 154 11.96 -3.84 -20.61
CA GLY A 154 11.59 -3.32 -21.92
C GLY A 154 10.50 -2.23 -21.91
N ARG A 155 9.82 -1.98 -20.79
CA ARG A 155 8.82 -0.90 -20.71
C ARG A 155 9.49 0.47 -20.60
N ARG A 156 8.86 1.44 -21.26
CA ARG A 156 9.29 2.84 -21.30
C ARG A 156 8.41 3.72 -20.42
N PHE A 157 9.03 4.60 -19.65
CA PHE A 157 8.43 5.58 -18.76
C PHE A 157 9.05 6.97 -19.04
N GLY A 158 8.39 7.77 -19.87
CA GLY A 158 8.98 9.01 -20.37
C GLY A 158 10.24 8.72 -21.19
N ARG A 159 11.39 9.26 -20.75
CA ARG A 159 12.70 9.01 -21.36
C ARG A 159 13.42 7.78 -20.80
N LEU A 160 12.82 7.02 -19.88
CA LEU A 160 13.48 5.89 -19.21
C LEU A 160 12.95 4.56 -19.75
N THR A 161 13.85 3.69 -20.21
CA THR A 161 13.54 2.32 -20.60
C THR A 161 14.10 1.37 -19.56
N VAL A 162 13.26 0.52 -18.98
CA VAL A 162 13.66 -0.43 -17.92
C VAL A 162 14.46 -1.58 -18.55
N THR A 163 15.64 -1.84 -18.00
CA THR A 163 16.54 -2.89 -18.48
C THR A 163 16.63 -4.08 -17.52
N GLU A 164 16.63 -3.81 -16.21
CA GLU A 164 16.87 -4.85 -15.21
C GLU A 164 16.12 -4.55 -13.91
N TYR A 165 15.81 -5.60 -13.15
CA TYR A 165 15.34 -5.44 -11.78
C TYR A 165 16.50 -5.20 -10.82
N ALA A 166 16.41 -4.12 -10.05
CA ALA A 166 17.47 -3.68 -9.13
C ALA A 166 17.24 -4.11 -7.67
N GLY A 167 16.28 -5.00 -7.40
CA GLY A 167 15.97 -5.42 -6.04
C GLY A 167 14.89 -4.59 -5.35
N LYS A 168 14.87 -4.66 -4.01
CA LYS A 168 13.90 -3.97 -3.16
C LYS A 168 14.66 -3.17 -2.12
N CYS A 169 14.38 -1.88 -2.01
CA CYS A 169 14.99 -0.98 -1.03
C CYS A 169 13.89 -0.22 -0.29
N GLY A 170 13.94 -0.20 1.04
CA GLY A 170 12.94 0.48 1.87
C GLY A 170 11.50 0.02 1.60
N GLY A 171 11.31 -1.27 1.28
CA GLY A 171 9.98 -1.80 0.94
C GLY A 171 9.55 -1.59 -0.52
N MET A 172 10.28 -0.80 -1.32
CA MET A 172 9.91 -0.47 -2.70
C MET A 172 10.78 -1.22 -3.71
N HIS A 173 10.14 -1.84 -4.72
CA HIS A 173 10.83 -2.44 -5.86
C HIS A 173 11.54 -1.37 -6.69
N GLN A 174 12.78 -1.64 -7.09
CA GLN A 174 13.60 -0.73 -7.89
C GLN A 174 13.98 -1.40 -9.21
N TRP A 175 14.18 -0.57 -10.23
CA TRP A 175 14.45 -0.98 -11.59
C TRP A 175 15.60 -0.15 -12.16
N LYS A 176 16.58 -0.82 -12.78
CA LYS A 176 17.59 -0.16 -13.60
C LYS A 176 16.93 0.27 -14.90
N CYS A 177 17.19 1.52 -15.27
CA CYS A 177 16.66 2.12 -16.47
C CYS A 177 17.77 2.80 -17.26
N VAL A 178 17.75 2.65 -18.58
CA VAL A 178 18.54 3.46 -19.51
C VAL A 178 17.69 4.63 -19.96
N CYS A 179 18.23 5.83 -19.83
CA CYS A 179 17.56 7.03 -20.32
C CYS A 179 17.88 7.26 -21.80
N ASP A 180 17.01 7.95 -22.54
CA ASP A 180 17.29 8.43 -23.90
C ASP A 180 18.56 9.29 -23.97
N CYS A 181 19.01 9.84 -22.82
CA CYS A 181 20.27 10.56 -22.65
C CYS A 181 21.52 9.65 -22.66
N GLY A 182 21.35 8.33 -22.75
CA GLY A 182 22.41 7.32 -22.64
C GLY A 182 22.82 6.97 -21.21
N ARG A 183 22.44 7.77 -20.19
CA ARG A 183 22.79 7.48 -18.79
C ARG A 183 21.84 6.48 -18.16
N GLU A 184 22.41 5.64 -17.30
CA GLU A 184 21.67 4.70 -16.47
C GLU A 184 21.22 5.34 -15.15
N THR A 185 20.10 4.86 -14.62
CA THR A 185 19.59 5.27 -13.31
C THR A 185 18.74 4.17 -12.68
N ILE A 186 18.71 4.12 -11.34
CA ILE A 186 17.89 3.20 -10.58
C ILE A 186 16.66 3.96 -10.07
N VAL A 187 15.47 3.48 -10.41
CA VAL A 187 14.21 4.16 -10.08
C VAL A 187 13.25 3.20 -9.39
N GLY A 188 12.60 3.70 -8.34
CA GLY A 188 11.53 2.97 -7.66
C GLY A 188 10.29 2.78 -8.54
N GLN A 189 9.69 1.61 -8.49
CA GLN A 189 8.51 1.21 -9.28
C GLN A 189 7.38 2.24 -9.18
N THR A 190 7.04 2.67 -7.96
CA THR A 190 5.95 3.65 -7.76
C THR A 190 6.25 4.97 -8.45
N ARG A 191 7.52 5.40 -8.53
CA ARG A 191 7.93 6.65 -9.20
C ARG A 191 7.88 6.55 -10.72
N LEU A 192 8.18 5.37 -11.28
CA LEU A 192 7.99 5.08 -12.70
C LEU A 192 6.50 5.11 -13.07
N GLN A 193 5.68 4.39 -12.31
CA GLN A 193 4.23 4.29 -12.56
C GLN A 193 3.50 5.63 -12.45
N THR A 194 3.82 6.41 -11.42
CA THR A 194 3.21 7.73 -11.21
C THR A 194 3.77 8.82 -12.13
N GLY A 195 4.83 8.52 -12.91
CA GLY A 195 5.49 9.49 -13.77
C GLY A 195 6.24 10.59 -13.03
N LYS A 196 6.53 10.41 -11.72
CA LYS A 196 7.35 11.35 -10.94
C LYS A 196 8.81 11.36 -11.40
N THR A 197 9.29 10.26 -11.96
CA THR A 197 10.64 10.16 -12.54
C THR A 197 10.53 9.82 -14.02
N LYS A 198 10.80 10.80 -14.88
CA LYS A 198 10.66 10.70 -16.35
C LYS A 198 11.99 10.65 -17.10
N SER A 199 13.12 10.87 -16.42
CA SER A 199 14.46 10.90 -17.03
C SER A 199 15.57 10.68 -16.00
N CYS A 200 16.81 10.54 -16.49
CA CYS A 200 18.06 10.55 -15.72
C CYS A 200 18.35 11.89 -14.99
N GLY A 201 17.42 12.86 -15.01
CA GLY A 201 17.62 14.25 -14.60
C GLY A 201 17.93 15.19 -15.79
N CYS A 202 18.24 14.65 -16.98
CA CYS A 202 18.51 15.45 -18.17
C CYS A 202 17.33 16.35 -18.58
N LEU A 203 16.09 15.88 -18.40
CA LEU A 203 14.91 16.66 -18.74
C LEU A 203 14.85 17.93 -17.88
N GLN A 204 15.14 17.81 -16.59
CA GLN A 204 15.17 18.96 -15.68
C GLN A 204 16.31 19.92 -16.05
N SER A 205 17.50 19.40 -16.40
CA SER A 205 18.62 20.23 -16.84
C SER A 205 18.32 20.99 -18.13
N GLU A 206 17.62 20.36 -19.08
CA GLU A 206 17.20 20.97 -20.34
C GLU A 206 16.19 22.11 -20.10
N ILE A 207 15.17 21.85 -19.28
CA ILE A 207 14.17 22.84 -18.88
C ILE A 207 14.83 24.00 -18.14
N TYR A 208 15.73 23.72 -17.19
CA TYR A 208 16.44 24.74 -16.44
C TYR A 208 17.27 25.66 -17.34
N ARG A 209 18.02 25.07 -18.29
CA ARG A 209 18.78 25.84 -19.29
C ARG A 209 17.89 26.70 -20.17
N LYS A 210 16.76 26.17 -20.65
CA LYS A 210 15.79 26.93 -21.47
C LYS A 210 15.17 28.07 -20.66
N ASN A 211 14.76 27.82 -19.42
CA ASN A 211 14.09 28.80 -18.57
C ASN A 211 15.01 29.92 -18.09
N LEU A 212 16.32 29.68 -17.98
CA LEU A 212 17.26 30.72 -17.55
C LEU A 212 17.56 31.77 -18.62
N LYS A 213 17.18 31.57 -19.89
CA LYS A 213 17.48 32.52 -21.00
C LYS A 213 18.93 33.06 -20.89
N LEU A 214 19.89 32.14 -20.78
CA LEU A 214 21.30 32.45 -20.51
C LEU A 214 21.97 32.99 -21.77
N ILE A 215 22.46 34.23 -21.72
CA ILE A 215 23.19 34.90 -22.81
C ILE A 215 24.45 35.54 -22.24
N ASP A 216 25.61 35.27 -22.86
CA ASP A 216 26.92 35.76 -22.41
C ASP A 216 27.19 35.54 -20.90
N GLY A 217 26.79 34.39 -20.37
CA GLY A 217 26.94 34.07 -18.94
C GLY A 217 26.04 34.89 -18.00
N THR A 218 25.04 35.58 -18.54
CA THR A 218 24.04 36.36 -17.81
C THR A 218 22.66 35.72 -17.98
N SER A 219 21.97 35.48 -16.87
CA SER A 219 20.58 34.99 -16.89
C SER A 219 19.63 36.17 -16.98
N VAL A 220 18.92 36.30 -18.11
CA VAL A 220 17.92 37.35 -18.31
C VAL A 220 16.83 37.25 -17.23
N THR A 221 16.39 36.04 -16.88
CA THR A 221 15.34 35.86 -15.87
C THR A 221 15.79 36.26 -14.47
N ILE A 222 17.07 36.12 -14.13
CA ILE A 222 17.61 36.60 -12.85
C ILE A 222 17.69 38.13 -12.82
N LEU A 223 18.06 38.78 -13.93
CA LEU A 223 18.07 40.24 -14.02
C LEU A 223 16.65 40.83 -13.89
N GLU A 224 15.67 40.21 -14.52
CA GLU A 224 14.25 40.60 -14.41
C GLU A 224 13.72 40.39 -12.99
N ALA A 225 14.01 39.24 -12.39
CA ALA A 225 13.56 38.91 -11.05
C ALA A 225 14.29 39.74 -9.96
N GLY A 226 15.53 40.14 -10.22
CA GLY A 226 16.35 40.96 -9.31
C GLY A 226 15.72 42.29 -8.93
N LYS A 227 14.87 42.88 -9.79
CA LYS A 227 14.09 44.09 -9.48
C LYS A 227 12.99 43.86 -8.43
N ASN A 228 12.56 42.60 -8.24
CA ASN A 228 11.43 42.21 -7.39
C ASN A 228 11.79 41.22 -6.26
N HIS A 229 13.05 40.80 -6.15
CA HIS A 229 13.47 39.85 -5.12
C HIS A 229 13.81 40.54 -3.80
N GLY A 230 13.25 40.00 -2.72
CA GLY A 230 13.63 40.39 -1.36
C GLY A 230 15.12 40.15 -1.10
N LEU A 231 15.71 41.01 -0.27
CA LEU A 231 17.10 40.90 0.14
C LEU A 231 17.35 39.57 0.88
N ILE A 232 18.48 38.93 0.60
CA ILE A 232 18.91 37.75 1.37
C ILE A 232 19.16 38.15 2.84
N SER A 233 18.89 37.24 3.77
CA SER A 233 18.98 37.51 5.22
C SER A 233 20.39 37.91 5.68
N SER A 234 21.44 37.50 4.96
CA SER A 234 22.83 37.88 5.22
C SER A 234 23.22 39.25 4.67
N ASN A 235 22.32 39.91 3.93
CA ASN A 235 22.54 41.28 3.47
C ASN A 235 22.32 42.26 4.63
N THR A 236 23.41 42.71 5.23
CA THR A 236 23.40 43.63 6.37
C THR A 236 23.37 45.10 5.97
N SER A 237 23.62 45.42 4.70
CA SER A 237 23.58 46.78 4.18
C SER A 237 22.19 47.22 3.75
N GLY A 238 21.24 46.31 3.57
CA GLY A 238 19.93 46.65 3.02
C GLY A 238 19.97 46.98 1.51
N HIS A 239 21.09 46.77 0.83
CA HIS A 239 21.23 47.02 -0.60
C HIS A 239 22.12 45.96 -1.24
N THR A 240 21.66 45.33 -2.31
CA THR A 240 22.43 44.28 -3.00
C THR A 240 23.73 44.87 -3.56
N GLY A 241 24.84 44.14 -3.42
CA GLY A 241 26.14 44.57 -3.95
C GLY A 241 26.83 45.70 -3.18
N VAL A 242 26.25 46.19 -2.07
CA VAL A 242 26.88 47.19 -1.19
C VAL A 242 27.21 46.55 0.15
N TYR A 243 28.42 46.72 0.66
CA TYR A 243 28.82 46.19 1.97
C TYR A 243 29.87 47.07 2.65
N ARG A 244 29.99 46.96 3.98
CA ARG A 244 30.98 47.73 4.76
C ARG A 244 32.28 46.93 4.89
N ASP A 245 33.37 47.46 4.35
CA ASP A 245 34.72 46.96 4.61
C ASP A 245 35.22 47.49 5.96
N LYS A 246 35.27 46.60 6.95
CA LYS A 246 35.68 46.94 8.32
C LYS A 246 37.16 47.30 8.45
N LYS A 247 38.03 46.82 7.55
CA LYS A 247 39.48 47.09 7.63
C LYS A 247 39.81 48.49 7.15
N ARG A 248 39.14 48.92 6.08
CA ARG A 248 39.33 50.25 5.48
C ARG A 248 38.34 51.28 6.01
N SER A 249 37.36 50.86 6.80
CA SER A 249 36.25 51.67 7.30
C SER A 249 35.44 52.37 6.19
N LYS A 250 35.32 51.73 5.02
CA LYS A 250 34.62 52.26 3.84
C LYS A 250 33.44 51.39 3.41
N TRP A 251 32.46 52.00 2.76
CA TRP A 251 31.37 51.32 2.06
C TRP A 251 31.80 50.99 0.63
N VAL A 252 31.79 49.72 0.29
CA VAL A 252 32.17 49.22 -1.03
C VAL A 252 30.93 48.90 -1.85
N ALA A 253 30.93 49.34 -3.11
CA ALA A 253 29.93 48.98 -4.10
C ALA A 253 30.55 48.10 -5.19
N GLN A 254 29.86 47.01 -5.54
CA GLN A 254 30.27 46.12 -6.62
C GLN A 254 29.06 45.57 -7.38
N ILE A 255 29.29 45.16 -8.62
CA ILE A 255 28.28 44.51 -9.45
C ILE A 255 28.87 43.36 -10.26
N THR A 256 28.17 42.23 -10.26
CA THR A 256 28.53 41.09 -11.10
C THR A 256 27.68 41.13 -12.36
N PHE A 257 28.33 41.08 -13.52
CA PHE A 257 27.68 41.07 -14.83
C PHE A 257 28.53 40.26 -15.81
N LYS A 258 27.90 39.45 -16.69
CA LYS A 258 28.59 38.56 -17.64
C LYS A 258 29.71 37.71 -17.02
N GLY A 259 29.47 37.18 -15.82
CA GLY A 259 30.43 36.35 -15.08
C GLY A 259 31.67 37.09 -14.53
N LYS A 260 31.71 38.43 -14.60
CA LYS A 260 32.79 39.27 -14.03
C LYS A 260 32.23 40.19 -12.95
N THR A 261 32.99 40.38 -11.89
CA THR A 261 32.66 41.34 -10.82
C THR A 261 33.40 42.66 -11.06
N TYR A 262 32.63 43.72 -11.19
CA TYR A 262 33.09 45.09 -11.37
C TYR A 262 33.05 45.81 -10.04
N TYR A 263 34.19 46.36 -9.65
CA TYR A 263 34.32 47.24 -8.49
C TYR A 263 33.86 48.65 -8.89
N LEU A 264 32.86 49.18 -8.19
CA LEU A 264 32.25 50.47 -8.51
C LEU A 264 32.81 51.61 -7.67
N GLY A 265 33.44 51.28 -6.53
CA GLY A 265 34.12 52.25 -5.68
C GLY A 265 34.08 51.89 -4.20
N ALA A 266 34.81 52.68 -3.41
CA ALA A 266 34.73 52.69 -1.95
C ALA A 266 34.51 54.12 -1.46
N TYR A 267 33.52 54.28 -0.59
CA TYR A 267 32.97 55.55 -0.17
C TYR A 267 32.96 55.63 1.35
N ASP A 268 33.01 56.84 1.89
CA ASP A 268 32.92 57.04 3.34
C ASP A 268 31.46 56.97 3.80
N ASP A 269 30.52 57.39 2.95
CA ASP A 269 29.07 57.29 3.19
C ASP A 269 28.41 56.11 2.47
N LYS A 270 27.42 55.50 3.14
CA LYS A 270 26.66 54.36 2.59
C LYS A 270 25.83 54.76 1.38
N THR A 271 25.25 55.96 1.39
CA THR A 271 24.35 56.46 0.33
C THR A 271 25.11 56.65 -0.97
N GLU A 272 26.36 57.09 -0.90
CA GLU A 272 27.23 57.23 -2.08
C GLU A 272 27.55 55.87 -2.71
N ALA A 273 27.82 54.85 -1.89
CA ALA A 273 28.01 53.48 -2.36
C ALA A 273 26.73 52.90 -3.00
N VAL A 274 25.56 53.22 -2.46
CA VAL A 274 24.25 52.85 -3.06
C VAL A 274 24.07 53.52 -4.42
N ARG A 275 24.30 54.83 -4.54
CA ARG A 275 24.22 55.54 -5.83
C ARG A 275 25.21 55.01 -6.87
N ALA A 276 26.42 54.64 -6.42
CA ALA A 276 27.41 54.00 -7.30
C ALA A 276 26.93 52.64 -7.79
N ARG A 277 26.27 51.87 -6.92
CA ARG A 277 25.65 50.59 -7.25
C ARG A 277 24.49 50.75 -8.24
N GLU A 278 23.57 51.70 -8.00
CA GLU A 278 22.43 52.01 -8.89
C GLU A 278 22.91 52.39 -10.30
N ARG A 279 23.92 53.26 -10.42
CA ARG A 279 24.53 53.57 -11.74
C ARG A 279 25.16 52.35 -12.40
N GLY A 280 25.74 51.45 -11.61
CA GLY A 280 26.26 50.18 -12.13
C GLY A 280 25.17 49.29 -12.74
N GLU A 281 23.92 49.40 -12.27
CA GLU A 281 22.79 48.61 -12.77
C GLU A 281 22.31 49.04 -14.16
N GLU A 282 22.69 50.23 -14.64
CA GLU A 282 22.49 50.66 -16.04
C GLU A 282 23.09 49.63 -17.03
N MET A 283 24.20 48.98 -16.67
CA MET A 283 24.79 47.88 -17.47
C MET A 283 23.85 46.68 -17.66
N HIS A 284 22.97 46.44 -16.69
CA HIS A 284 21.95 45.39 -16.78
C HIS A 284 20.78 45.85 -17.64
N GLU A 285 20.39 47.12 -17.56
CA GLU A 285 19.29 47.69 -18.34
C GLU A 285 19.62 47.70 -19.84
N ASP A 286 20.79 48.23 -20.21
CA ASP A 286 21.30 48.22 -21.59
C ASP A 286 21.31 46.81 -22.21
N PHE A 287 21.65 45.81 -21.39
CA PHE A 287 21.68 44.41 -21.83
C PHE A 287 20.29 43.84 -22.08
N LEU A 288 19.33 44.13 -21.18
CA LEU A 288 17.95 43.70 -21.34
C LEU A 288 17.30 44.33 -22.57
N GLU A 289 17.53 45.63 -22.81
CA GLU A 289 17.01 46.33 -23.99
C GLU A 289 17.51 45.69 -25.29
N ARG A 290 18.82 45.43 -25.40
CA ARG A 290 19.41 44.76 -26.57
C ARG A 290 18.83 43.36 -26.76
N TYR A 291 18.73 42.58 -25.69
CA TYR A 291 18.16 41.24 -25.74
C TYR A 291 16.73 41.23 -26.32
N TYR A 292 15.87 42.14 -25.85
CA TYR A 292 14.49 42.22 -26.31
C TYR A 292 14.36 42.78 -27.73
N ALA A 293 15.22 43.72 -28.11
CA ALA A 293 15.31 44.20 -29.49
C ALA A 293 15.67 43.06 -30.46
N ASP A 294 16.63 42.21 -30.11
CA ASP A 294 17.09 41.09 -30.93
C ASP A 294 16.02 39.99 -31.06
N ILE A 295 15.31 39.65 -29.98
CA ILE A 295 14.15 38.72 -30.05
C ILE A 295 13.06 39.27 -30.97
N THR A 296 12.74 40.56 -30.85
CA THR A 296 11.67 41.19 -31.62
C THR A 296 11.99 41.22 -33.12
N LYS A 297 13.27 41.36 -33.49
CA LYS A 297 13.74 41.25 -34.88
C LYS A 297 13.65 39.81 -35.37
N SER A 298 14.15 38.84 -34.60
CA SER A 298 14.11 37.42 -34.97
C SER A 298 12.69 36.88 -35.15
N ASN A 299 11.70 37.41 -34.43
CA ASN A 299 10.30 37.00 -34.56
C ASN A 299 9.56 37.65 -35.75
N LYS A 300 10.13 38.68 -36.38
CA LYS A 300 9.56 39.36 -37.55
C LYS A 300 10.10 38.81 -38.89
N GLU A 301 11.18 38.03 -38.84
CA GLU A 301 11.84 37.42 -40.00
C GLU A 301 11.41 35.95 -40.23
N VAL A 302 10.43 35.46 -39.47
CA VAL A 302 9.83 34.11 -39.59
C VAL A 302 8.40 34.21 -40.13
#